data_AF-A0AAN6V406-F1
#
_entry.id   AF-A0AAN6V406-F1
#
_cell.length_a   1.000
_cell.length_b   1.000
_cell.length_c   1.000
_cell.angle_alpha   90.00
_cell.angle_beta   90.00
_cell.angle_gamma   90.00
#
_symmetry.space_group_name_H-M   'P 1'
#
loop_
_entity.id
_entity.type
_entity.pdbx_description
1 polymer ?
#
loop_
_entity_poly.entity_id
_entity_poly.type
_entity_poly.pdbx_seq_one_letter_code
_entity_poly.pdbx_strand_id
1 'polypeptide(L)'
;MTRYFTHLLPAAALLTTSLHAVTATTPSPGCGNTPQLITPSASTTPLTITSNGKPREFYVLLPDNYDNTHPYRLILTLHALGGNAQQVTVGEGGYLPWYGIPALQATNDTSGTGAVYVAPNGIDNGWANQGGEDVAFLKAVIDTVEGDLCLDQNLRFSTGFSYGAAMSYSLACSLGKEIRAVAVLSGNPQISGCEGGTEPVAYYGQHGVSDQVLPIAQAREMRDRFVGNNGCTAQTPSEPAAGSGTHTKTVYEGCDPAYPVVWNAFDGDHTPQPKDQGATDTFAAVETWEFFSQFE
;
A
#
# COMPACT_ATOMS: atom_id res chain seq x y z
N MET A 1 62.04 30.06 -20.81
CA MET A 1 60.59 30.11 -21.06
C MET A 1 60.04 28.71 -20.83
N THR A 2 59.36 28.52 -19.70
CA THR A 2 58.92 27.22 -19.18
C THR A 2 57.61 26.80 -19.87
N ARG A 3 57.58 25.63 -20.49
CA ARG A 3 56.35 25.04 -21.06
C ARG A 3 55.65 24.20 -19.99
N TYR A 4 54.42 24.56 -19.63
CA TYR A 4 53.52 23.73 -18.83
C TYR A 4 52.82 22.72 -19.74
N PHE A 5 52.93 21.43 -19.43
CA PHE A 5 52.09 20.37 -19.99
C PHE A 5 50.96 20.08 -18.99
N THR A 6 49.73 20.39 -19.38
CA THR A 6 48.51 20.00 -18.67
C THR A 6 48.12 18.59 -19.10
N HIS A 7 48.21 17.61 -18.20
CA HIS A 7 47.63 16.28 -18.40
C HIS A 7 46.15 16.31 -17.96
N LEU A 8 45.24 16.11 -18.92
CA LEU A 8 43.84 15.80 -18.69
C LEU A 8 43.72 14.28 -18.41
N LEU A 9 43.28 13.92 -17.21
CA LEU A 9 42.82 12.57 -16.89
C LEU A 9 41.35 12.42 -17.30
N PRO A 10 40.94 11.34 -17.98
CA PRO A 10 39.53 11.09 -18.25
C PRO A 10 38.85 10.58 -16.98
N ALA A 11 37.75 11.22 -16.59
CA ALA A 11 36.87 10.71 -15.54
C ALA A 11 36.12 9.49 -16.08
N ALA A 12 36.40 8.31 -15.53
CA ALA A 12 35.62 7.10 -15.81
C ALA A 12 34.31 7.19 -15.03
N ALA A 13 33.19 7.37 -15.74
CA ALA A 13 31.85 7.24 -15.17
C ALA A 13 31.59 5.75 -14.87
N LEU A 14 31.57 5.40 -13.58
CA LEU A 14 31.11 4.10 -13.12
C LEU A 14 29.58 4.07 -13.21
N LEU A 15 29.06 3.44 -14.27
CA LEU A 15 27.66 3.02 -14.33
C LEU A 15 27.45 1.90 -13.32
N THR A 16 26.86 2.21 -12.17
CA THR A 16 26.36 1.19 -11.24
C THR A 16 25.05 0.66 -11.80
N THR A 17 25.11 -0.45 -12.53
CA THR A 17 23.92 -1.24 -12.84
C THR A 17 23.44 -1.91 -11.56
N SER A 18 22.36 -1.40 -10.97
CA SER A 18 21.63 -2.09 -9.91
C SER A 18 21.04 -3.37 -10.49
N LEU A 19 21.61 -4.53 -10.13
CA LEU A 19 20.96 -5.81 -10.34
C LEU A 19 19.76 -5.87 -9.38
N HIS A 20 18.56 -5.64 -9.91
CA HIS A 20 17.34 -6.04 -9.22
C HIS A 20 17.35 -7.57 -9.19
N ALA A 21 17.46 -8.16 -8.00
CA ALA A 21 17.26 -9.59 -7.86
C ALA A 21 15.79 -9.86 -8.22
N VAL A 22 15.56 -10.47 -9.38
CA VAL A 22 14.24 -10.96 -9.77
C VAL A 22 13.89 -12.07 -8.80
N THR A 23 13.04 -11.77 -7.82
CA THR A 23 12.46 -12.79 -6.95
C THR A 23 11.59 -13.68 -7.83
N ALA A 24 11.83 -14.98 -7.81
CA ALA A 24 10.97 -15.91 -8.52
C ALA A 24 9.55 -15.82 -7.94
N THR A 25 8.56 -15.67 -8.82
CA THR A 25 7.13 -15.70 -8.50
C THR A 25 6.80 -16.89 -7.59
N THR A 26 5.96 -16.67 -6.59
CA THR A 26 5.44 -17.72 -5.69
C THR A 26 3.94 -17.90 -5.93
N PRO A 27 3.51 -18.78 -6.85
CA PRO A 27 2.10 -18.96 -7.18
C PRO A 27 1.29 -19.48 -5.97
N SER A 28 0.10 -18.94 -5.79
CA SER A 28 -0.86 -19.38 -4.77
C SER A 28 -1.45 -20.77 -5.07
N PRO A 29 -2.06 -21.45 -4.08
CA PRO A 29 -2.74 -22.72 -4.29
C PRO A 29 -3.89 -22.70 -5.32
N GLY A 30 -4.52 -21.55 -5.55
CA GLY A 30 -5.56 -21.37 -6.56
C GLY A 30 -5.05 -21.39 -8.00
N CYS A 31 -3.73 -21.26 -8.23
CA CYS A 31 -3.16 -21.28 -9.57
C CYS A 31 -3.41 -22.61 -10.30
N GLY A 32 -3.86 -22.50 -11.55
CA GLY A 32 -4.26 -23.60 -12.43
C GLY A 32 -5.66 -24.16 -12.16
N ASN A 33 -6.34 -23.73 -11.09
CA ASN A 33 -7.66 -24.23 -10.71
C ASN A 33 -8.76 -23.28 -11.21
N THR A 34 -9.92 -23.83 -11.58
CA THR A 34 -11.10 -23.00 -11.89
C THR A 34 -11.64 -22.41 -10.58
N PRO A 35 -11.77 -21.07 -10.44
CA PRO A 35 -12.34 -20.45 -9.25
C PRO A 35 -13.73 -21.02 -8.94
N GLN A 36 -13.96 -21.38 -7.69
CA GLN A 36 -15.21 -21.97 -7.21
C GLN A 36 -16.04 -20.98 -6.39
N LEU A 37 -15.38 -20.05 -5.70
CA LEU A 37 -16.01 -19.10 -4.79
C LEU A 37 -16.13 -17.70 -5.41
N ILE A 38 -15.05 -17.21 -5.99
CA ILE A 38 -14.90 -15.84 -6.44
C ILE A 38 -15.25 -15.75 -7.91
N THR A 39 -16.33 -15.03 -8.19
CA THR A 39 -16.79 -14.72 -9.54
C THR A 39 -16.75 -13.21 -9.78
N PRO A 40 -16.90 -12.73 -11.03
CA PRO A 40 -16.91 -11.28 -11.31
C PRO A 40 -17.96 -10.49 -10.50
N SER A 41 -19.06 -11.13 -10.07
CA SER A 41 -20.07 -10.48 -9.22
C SER A 41 -19.58 -10.18 -7.80
N ALA A 42 -18.46 -10.74 -7.35
CA ALA A 42 -17.87 -10.45 -6.04
C ALA A 42 -17.46 -8.97 -5.87
N SER A 43 -17.40 -8.21 -6.97
CA SER A 43 -17.13 -6.76 -6.95
C SER A 43 -18.32 -5.93 -6.48
N THR A 44 -19.54 -6.47 -6.56
CA THR A 44 -20.80 -5.80 -6.20
C THR A 44 -21.66 -6.57 -5.21
N THR A 45 -21.42 -7.87 -5.05
CA THR A 45 -22.03 -8.75 -4.04
C THR A 45 -20.94 -9.25 -3.10
N PRO A 46 -21.02 -8.98 -1.79
CA PRO A 46 -19.98 -9.40 -0.87
C PRO A 46 -19.95 -10.92 -0.71
N LEU A 47 -18.76 -11.45 -0.52
CA LEU A 47 -18.52 -12.79 0.01
C LEU A 47 -18.52 -12.72 1.54
N THR A 48 -18.84 -13.84 2.18
CA THR A 48 -18.86 -13.95 3.65
C THR A 48 -18.00 -15.12 4.11
N ILE A 49 -17.13 -14.86 5.09
CA ILE A 49 -16.42 -15.90 5.84
C ILE A 49 -16.72 -15.76 7.32
N THR A 50 -16.54 -16.85 8.07
CA THR A 50 -16.59 -16.80 9.53
C THR A 50 -15.18 -16.57 10.06
N SER A 51 -14.97 -15.47 10.79
CA SER A 51 -13.72 -15.20 11.51
C SER A 51 -14.03 -14.89 12.97
N ASN A 52 -13.31 -15.53 13.89
CA ASN A 52 -13.52 -15.40 15.34
C ASN A 52 -15.00 -15.58 15.76
N GLY A 53 -15.70 -16.53 15.10
CA GLY A 53 -17.11 -16.82 15.36
C GLY A 53 -18.10 -15.78 14.84
N LYS A 54 -17.65 -14.76 14.11
CA LYS A 54 -18.49 -13.70 13.53
C LYS A 54 -18.51 -13.83 12.00
N PRO A 55 -19.67 -13.64 11.34
CA PRO A 55 -19.70 -13.48 9.89
C PRO A 55 -19.02 -12.15 9.53
N ARG A 56 -18.09 -12.19 8.57
CA ARG A 56 -17.35 -11.04 8.08
C ARG A 56 -17.40 -11.01 6.56
N GLU A 57 -17.63 -9.83 6.02
CA GLU A 57 -17.87 -9.64 4.59
C GLU A 57 -16.67 -8.99 3.90
N PHE A 58 -16.48 -9.31 2.62
CA PHE A 58 -15.51 -8.64 1.76
C PHE A 58 -15.93 -8.72 0.30
N TYR A 59 -15.48 -7.76 -0.50
CA TYR A 59 -15.67 -7.70 -1.94
C TYR A 59 -14.36 -8.00 -2.65
N VAL A 60 -14.46 -8.53 -3.88
CA VAL A 60 -13.29 -8.83 -4.72
C VAL A 60 -13.50 -8.30 -6.13
N LEU A 61 -12.56 -7.49 -6.62
CA LEU A 61 -12.50 -7.07 -8.02
C LEU A 61 -11.43 -7.91 -8.75
N LEU A 62 -11.88 -8.63 -9.78
CA LEU A 62 -11.02 -9.35 -10.70
C LEU A 62 -10.64 -8.46 -11.89
N PRO A 63 -9.47 -8.69 -12.52
CA PRO A 63 -9.19 -8.20 -13.86
C PRO A 63 -10.26 -8.68 -14.86
N ASP A 64 -10.60 -7.84 -15.86
CA ASP A 64 -11.63 -8.14 -16.87
C ASP A 64 -11.43 -9.46 -17.61
N ASN A 65 -10.18 -9.93 -17.72
CA ASN A 65 -9.80 -11.20 -18.35
C ASN A 65 -8.92 -12.04 -17.42
N TYR A 66 -9.39 -12.24 -16.18
CA TYR A 66 -8.68 -13.07 -15.21
C TYR A 66 -8.31 -14.45 -15.78
N ASP A 67 -7.01 -14.77 -15.73
CA ASP A 67 -6.39 -16.02 -16.16
C ASP A 67 -5.88 -16.78 -14.93
N ASN A 68 -6.43 -17.97 -14.68
CA ASN A 68 -6.07 -18.77 -13.51
C ASN A 68 -4.67 -19.38 -13.59
N THR A 69 -3.92 -19.21 -14.67
CA THR A 69 -2.51 -19.63 -14.80
C THR A 69 -1.53 -18.47 -14.66
N HIS A 70 -2.03 -17.24 -14.54
CA HIS A 70 -1.26 -16.01 -14.40
C HIS A 70 -1.32 -15.52 -12.93
N PRO A 71 -0.20 -15.51 -12.19
CA PRO A 71 -0.18 -15.00 -10.82
C PRO A 71 -0.35 -13.47 -10.77
N TYR A 72 -1.45 -12.98 -10.18
CA TYR A 72 -1.73 -11.54 -10.02
C TYR A 72 -1.24 -10.99 -8.66
N ARG A 73 -1.07 -9.66 -8.58
CA ARG A 73 -0.93 -8.97 -7.28
C ARG A 73 -2.21 -9.08 -6.47
N LEU A 74 -2.09 -9.07 -5.14
CA LEU A 74 -3.22 -8.93 -4.23
C LEU A 74 -3.16 -7.57 -3.54
N ILE A 75 -4.20 -6.74 -3.66
CA ILE A 75 -4.24 -5.41 -3.04
C ILE A 75 -5.47 -5.30 -2.12
N LEU A 76 -5.23 -5.22 -0.80
CA LEU A 76 -6.28 -4.93 0.17
C LEU A 76 -6.57 -3.42 0.21
N THR A 77 -7.85 -3.02 0.15
CA THR A 77 -8.31 -1.63 0.22
C THR A 77 -9.25 -1.44 1.41
N LEU A 78 -8.75 -0.83 2.49
CA LEU A 78 -9.42 -0.79 3.80
C LEU A 78 -10.15 0.55 4.02
N HIS A 79 -11.42 0.50 4.45
CA HIS A 79 -12.23 1.71 4.69
C HIS A 79 -11.86 2.45 6.00
N ALA A 80 -12.16 3.75 6.08
CA ALA A 80 -12.03 4.55 7.30
C ALA A 80 -13.17 4.32 8.31
N LEU A 81 -13.03 4.92 9.50
CA LEU A 81 -14.04 4.88 10.56
C LEU A 81 -15.41 5.38 10.06
N GLY A 82 -16.47 4.65 10.38
CA GLY A 82 -17.83 5.01 9.99
C GLY A 82 -18.17 4.68 8.53
N GLY A 83 -17.18 4.29 7.74
CA GLY A 83 -17.38 3.76 6.40
C GLY A 83 -17.56 2.25 6.37
N ASN A 84 -17.63 1.68 5.17
CA ASN A 84 -17.71 0.24 4.95
C ASN A 84 -17.03 -0.17 3.63
N ALA A 85 -16.89 -1.48 3.42
CA ALA A 85 -16.28 -2.03 2.21
C ALA A 85 -16.97 -1.61 0.91
N GLN A 86 -18.31 -1.55 0.89
CA GLN A 86 -19.07 -1.18 -0.31
C GLN A 86 -18.73 0.25 -0.75
N GLN A 87 -18.62 1.20 0.18
CA GLN A 87 -18.22 2.57 -0.15
C GLN A 87 -16.84 2.65 -0.80
N VAL A 88 -15.91 1.79 -0.39
CA VAL A 88 -14.60 1.67 -1.06
C VAL A 88 -14.78 1.13 -2.47
N THR A 89 -15.63 0.11 -2.69
CA THR A 89 -15.82 -0.46 -4.03
C THR A 89 -16.49 0.49 -5.01
N VAL A 90 -17.48 1.28 -4.56
CA VAL A 90 -18.23 2.20 -5.43
C VAL A 90 -17.68 3.62 -5.47
N GLY A 91 -16.75 3.99 -4.57
CA GLY A 91 -16.19 5.34 -4.49
C GLY A 91 -17.13 6.36 -3.85
N GLU A 92 -17.73 6.00 -2.72
CA GLU A 92 -18.59 6.89 -1.92
C GLU A 92 -17.90 7.27 -0.59
N GLY A 93 -18.44 8.23 0.16
CA GLY A 93 -17.87 8.60 1.46
C GLY A 93 -16.48 9.26 1.39
N GLY A 94 -16.14 9.84 0.23
CA GLY A 94 -14.86 10.52 0.01
C GLY A 94 -13.77 9.63 -0.58
N TYR A 95 -14.06 8.39 -1.00
CA TYR A 95 -13.12 7.55 -1.75
C TYR A 95 -13.25 7.73 -3.26
N LEU A 96 -12.19 7.36 -3.98
CA LEU A 96 -12.34 6.86 -5.35
C LEU A 96 -12.63 5.35 -5.28
N PRO A 97 -13.33 4.76 -6.26
CA PRO A 97 -13.52 3.32 -6.32
C PRO A 97 -12.18 2.59 -6.18
N TRP A 98 -12.04 1.74 -5.16
CA TRP A 98 -10.81 1.00 -4.84
C TRP A 98 -9.58 1.91 -4.68
N TYR A 99 -9.77 3.09 -4.09
CA TYR A 99 -8.76 4.16 -3.97
C TYR A 99 -8.23 4.69 -5.32
N GLY A 100 -8.91 4.41 -6.43
CA GLY A 100 -8.52 4.87 -7.77
C GLY A 100 -7.40 4.06 -8.42
N ILE A 101 -6.92 3.01 -7.75
CA ILE A 101 -5.78 2.20 -8.21
C ILE A 101 -6.11 1.37 -9.47
N PRO A 102 -7.30 0.75 -9.63
CA PRO A 102 -7.60 -0.04 -10.83
C PRO A 102 -7.49 0.77 -12.13
N ALA A 103 -7.90 2.04 -12.12
CA ALA A 103 -7.81 2.91 -13.29
C ALA A 103 -6.35 3.15 -13.70
N LEU A 104 -5.46 3.35 -12.73
CA LEU A 104 -4.03 3.56 -12.95
C LEU A 104 -3.33 2.27 -13.38
N GLN A 105 -3.71 1.13 -12.78
CA GLN A 105 -3.20 -0.18 -13.19
C GLN A 105 -3.60 -0.51 -14.63
N ALA A 106 -4.80 -0.16 -15.06
CA ALA A 106 -5.26 -0.40 -16.44
C ALA A 106 -4.45 0.40 -17.48
N THR A 107 -3.95 1.58 -17.12
CA THR A 107 -3.23 2.48 -18.05
C THR A 107 -1.71 2.42 -17.92
N ASN A 108 -1.19 2.11 -16.73
CA ASN A 108 0.22 2.33 -16.37
C ASN A 108 0.93 1.05 -15.84
N ASP A 109 0.31 -0.13 -15.90
CA ASP A 109 1.01 -1.38 -15.55
C ASP A 109 1.98 -1.80 -16.65
N THR A 110 3.26 -1.48 -16.46
CA THR A 110 4.34 -1.89 -17.38
C THR A 110 4.78 -3.34 -17.20
N SER A 111 4.49 -3.94 -16.05
CA SER A 111 4.85 -5.34 -15.74
C SER A 111 3.91 -6.35 -16.39
N GLY A 112 2.67 -5.94 -16.68
CA GLY A 112 1.59 -6.83 -17.14
C GLY A 112 1.11 -7.83 -16.09
N THR A 113 1.56 -7.73 -14.84
CA THR A 113 1.17 -8.65 -13.76
C THR A 113 -0.29 -8.44 -13.34
N GLY A 114 -0.86 -7.25 -13.50
CA GLY A 114 -2.23 -6.93 -13.08
C GLY A 114 -2.42 -7.03 -11.56
N ALA A 115 -3.68 -6.92 -11.11
CA ALA A 115 -4.02 -7.03 -9.70
C ALA A 115 -5.45 -7.52 -9.46
N VAL A 116 -5.63 -8.26 -8.37
CA VAL A 116 -6.91 -8.55 -7.71
C VAL A 116 -7.04 -7.62 -6.51
N TYR A 117 -8.16 -6.92 -6.40
CA TYR A 117 -8.43 -5.99 -5.30
C TYR A 117 -9.44 -6.57 -4.32
N VAL A 118 -9.22 -6.37 -3.03
CA VAL A 118 -10.11 -6.89 -1.98
C VAL A 118 -10.48 -5.79 -1.00
N ALA A 119 -11.78 -5.57 -0.82
CA ALA A 119 -12.32 -4.59 0.11
C ALA A 119 -13.03 -5.33 1.26
N PRO A 120 -12.36 -5.56 2.39
CA PRO A 120 -12.93 -6.21 3.55
C PRO A 120 -13.69 -5.23 4.45
N ASN A 121 -14.71 -5.73 5.15
CA ASN A 121 -15.55 -4.92 6.03
C ASN A 121 -15.17 -5.08 7.52
N GLY A 122 -14.85 -3.95 8.15
CA GLY A 122 -14.54 -3.84 9.58
C GLY A 122 -15.74 -4.12 10.48
N ILE A 123 -15.50 -4.50 11.73
CA ILE A 123 -16.57 -4.61 12.74
C ILE A 123 -16.95 -3.21 13.21
N ASP A 124 -18.24 -2.95 13.41
CA ASP A 124 -18.77 -1.66 13.88
C ASP A 124 -18.23 -0.47 13.06
N ASN A 125 -18.07 -0.68 11.74
CA ASN A 125 -17.51 0.29 10.80
C ASN A 125 -16.10 0.79 11.20
N GLY A 126 -15.28 -0.07 11.80
CA GLY A 126 -13.93 0.26 12.23
C GLY A 126 -12.98 -0.94 12.28
N TRP A 127 -11.75 -0.67 12.72
CA TRP A 127 -10.64 -1.62 12.77
C TRP A 127 -9.95 -1.62 14.12
N ALA A 128 -10.74 -1.73 15.19
CA ALA A 128 -10.22 -1.68 16.56
C ALA A 128 -9.21 -2.79 16.85
N ASN A 129 -9.27 -3.88 16.07
CA ASN A 129 -8.30 -4.97 16.09
C ASN A 129 -8.05 -5.52 17.50
N GLN A 130 -9.13 -5.58 18.31
CA GLN A 130 -9.02 -6.01 19.70
C GLN A 130 -8.53 -7.46 19.76
N GLY A 131 -7.40 -7.67 20.44
CA GLY A 131 -6.75 -8.99 20.51
C GLY A 131 -6.35 -9.56 19.14
N GLY A 132 -6.11 -8.70 18.13
CA GLY A 132 -5.72 -9.14 16.79
C GLY A 132 -6.88 -9.65 15.92
N GLU A 133 -8.14 -9.40 16.29
CA GLU A 133 -9.29 -10.00 15.60
C GLU A 133 -9.42 -9.59 14.13
N ASP A 134 -9.01 -8.35 13.79
CA ASP A 134 -9.05 -7.86 12.42
C ASP A 134 -7.85 -8.33 11.61
N VAL A 135 -6.65 -8.44 12.21
CA VAL A 135 -5.52 -9.12 11.56
C VAL A 135 -5.87 -10.55 11.21
N ALA A 136 -6.48 -11.30 12.15
CA ALA A 136 -6.90 -12.68 11.90
C ALA A 136 -7.94 -12.78 10.78
N PHE A 137 -8.90 -11.85 10.74
CA PHE A 137 -9.88 -11.76 9.65
C PHE A 137 -9.21 -11.46 8.31
N LEU A 138 -8.34 -10.44 8.23
CA LEU A 138 -7.68 -10.06 6.98
C LEU A 138 -6.76 -11.17 6.46
N LYS A 139 -6.08 -11.90 7.36
CA LYS A 139 -5.33 -13.10 6.98
C LYS A 139 -6.26 -14.19 6.42
N ALA A 140 -7.39 -14.46 7.06
CA ALA A 140 -8.36 -15.44 6.57
C ALA A 140 -8.94 -15.05 5.19
N VAL A 141 -9.10 -13.74 4.93
CA VAL A 141 -9.48 -13.23 3.60
C VAL A 141 -8.37 -13.50 2.58
N ILE A 142 -7.11 -13.18 2.88
CA ILE A 142 -5.97 -13.49 2.01
C ILE A 142 -5.94 -14.98 1.69
N ASP A 143 -5.99 -15.84 2.71
CA ASP A 143 -5.96 -17.30 2.56
C ASP A 143 -7.13 -17.81 1.69
N THR A 144 -8.32 -17.23 1.86
CA THR A 144 -9.52 -17.57 1.07
C THR A 144 -9.34 -17.20 -0.40
N VAL A 145 -8.84 -15.99 -0.67
CA VAL A 145 -8.65 -15.49 -2.04
C VAL A 145 -7.52 -16.26 -2.74
N GLU A 146 -6.43 -16.56 -2.04
CA GLU A 146 -5.30 -17.34 -2.57
C GLU A 146 -5.62 -18.82 -2.80
N GLY A 147 -6.59 -19.37 -2.06
CA GLY A 147 -7.08 -20.71 -2.29
C GLY A 147 -7.94 -20.85 -3.54
N ASP A 148 -8.57 -19.76 -3.99
CA ASP A 148 -9.53 -19.78 -5.10
C ASP A 148 -9.01 -19.10 -6.38
N LEU A 149 -8.06 -18.17 -6.24
CA LEU A 149 -7.46 -17.41 -7.34
C LEU A 149 -5.94 -17.64 -7.43
N CYS A 150 -5.40 -17.37 -8.61
CA CYS A 150 -3.97 -17.42 -8.92
C CYS A 150 -3.33 -16.07 -8.61
N LEU A 151 -2.61 -16.02 -7.50
CA LEU A 151 -1.94 -14.83 -6.99
C LEU A 151 -0.45 -15.12 -6.82
N ASP A 152 0.38 -14.10 -6.92
CA ASP A 152 1.75 -14.18 -6.44
C ASP A 152 1.80 -13.83 -4.96
N GLN A 153 2.14 -14.83 -4.15
CA GLN A 153 2.29 -14.71 -2.70
C GLN A 153 3.42 -13.73 -2.30
N ASN A 154 4.34 -13.39 -3.21
CA ASN A 154 5.34 -12.35 -2.96
C ASN A 154 4.79 -10.93 -3.20
N LEU A 155 3.59 -10.77 -3.78
CA LEU A 155 3.03 -9.49 -4.23
C LEU A 155 1.70 -9.17 -3.52
N ARG A 156 1.71 -9.26 -2.18
CA ARG A 156 0.60 -8.84 -1.31
C ARG A 156 0.77 -7.42 -0.81
N PHE A 157 -0.25 -6.60 -1.00
CA PHE A 157 -0.25 -5.20 -0.66
C PHE A 157 -1.46 -4.81 0.18
N SER A 158 -1.33 -3.73 0.95
CA SER A 158 -2.46 -3.16 1.68
C SER A 158 -2.41 -1.64 1.67
N THR A 159 -3.56 -1.03 1.41
CA THR A 159 -3.77 0.41 1.53
C THR A 159 -5.09 0.71 2.22
N GLY A 160 -5.17 1.89 2.81
CA GLY A 160 -6.38 2.41 3.40
C GLY A 160 -6.19 3.83 3.90
N PHE A 161 -7.31 4.46 4.27
CA PHE A 161 -7.35 5.80 4.82
C PHE A 161 -7.78 5.82 6.29
N SER A 162 -7.17 6.70 7.10
CA SER A 162 -7.56 6.93 8.50
C SER A 162 -7.51 5.63 9.33
N TYR A 163 -8.66 5.13 9.79
CA TYR A 163 -8.75 3.83 10.47
C TYR A 163 -8.23 2.67 9.58
N GLY A 164 -8.55 2.69 8.28
CA GLY A 164 -8.03 1.70 7.33
C GLY A 164 -6.52 1.83 7.08
N ALA A 165 -5.98 3.04 7.21
CA ALA A 165 -4.53 3.28 7.16
C ALA A 165 -3.83 2.71 8.40
N ALA A 166 -4.41 2.92 9.58
CA ALA A 166 -3.95 2.31 10.83
C ALA A 166 -3.97 0.78 10.75
N MET A 167 -5.02 0.19 10.16
CA MET A 167 -5.10 -1.26 9.96
C MET A 167 -4.06 -1.77 8.94
N SER A 168 -3.82 -1.03 7.85
CA SER A 168 -2.76 -1.35 6.88
C SER A 168 -1.38 -1.34 7.54
N TYR A 169 -1.12 -0.35 8.41
CA TYR A 169 0.08 -0.30 9.25
C TYR A 169 0.16 -1.50 10.21
N SER A 170 -0.94 -1.88 10.87
CA SER A 170 -0.98 -3.06 11.74
C SER A 170 -0.66 -4.34 10.96
N LEU A 171 -1.13 -4.50 9.73
CA LEU A 171 -0.80 -5.65 8.88
C LEU A 171 0.71 -5.72 8.58
N ALA A 172 1.35 -4.59 8.28
CA ALA A 172 2.79 -4.56 8.06
C ALA A 172 3.58 -4.99 9.32
N CYS A 173 3.07 -4.69 10.51
CA CYS A 173 3.67 -5.16 11.76
C CYS A 173 3.46 -6.66 12.00
N SER A 174 2.22 -7.13 11.88
CA SER A 174 1.84 -8.49 12.28
C SER A 174 2.18 -9.54 11.23
N LEU A 175 2.15 -9.17 9.96
CA LEU A 175 2.34 -10.06 8.81
C LEU A 175 3.53 -9.61 7.93
N GLY A 176 4.57 -9.02 8.52
CA GLY A 176 5.69 -8.44 7.76
C GLY A 176 6.47 -9.42 6.86
N LYS A 177 6.33 -10.74 7.07
CA LYS A 177 6.89 -11.76 6.18
C LYS A 177 5.99 -12.10 4.99
N GLU A 178 4.72 -11.75 5.07
CA GLU A 178 3.70 -12.09 4.06
C GLU A 178 3.33 -10.87 3.21
N ILE A 179 3.29 -9.67 3.81
CA ILE A 179 2.97 -8.41 3.14
C ILE A 179 4.22 -7.81 2.48
N ARG A 180 4.14 -7.58 1.17
CA ARG A 180 5.23 -7.01 0.39
C ARG A 180 5.43 -5.52 0.67
N ALA A 181 4.33 -4.77 0.61
CA ALA A 181 4.34 -3.33 0.84
C ALA A 181 2.99 -2.81 1.35
N VAL A 182 3.01 -1.67 2.04
CA VAL A 182 1.80 -0.95 2.47
C VAL A 182 1.83 0.51 2.02
N ALA A 183 0.64 1.06 1.79
CA ALA A 183 0.41 2.48 1.57
C ALA A 183 -0.55 3.01 2.65
N VAL A 184 -0.02 3.82 3.56
CA VAL A 184 -0.74 4.33 4.73
C VAL A 184 -1.19 5.76 4.46
N LEU A 185 -2.48 5.95 4.16
CA LEU A 185 -3.05 7.26 3.85
C LEU A 185 -3.65 7.89 5.11
N SER A 186 -2.90 8.78 5.74
CA SER A 186 -3.27 9.48 6.96
C SER A 186 -3.68 8.59 8.14
N GLY A 187 -2.78 7.74 8.63
CA GLY A 187 -3.06 6.80 9.74
C GLY A 187 -2.56 7.25 11.12
N ASN A 188 -2.77 6.39 12.13
CA ASN A 188 -2.24 6.58 13.48
C ASN A 188 -1.95 5.20 14.12
N PRO A 189 -0.76 4.99 14.72
CA PRO A 189 -0.33 3.66 15.20
C PRO A 189 -1.12 3.17 16.41
N GLN A 190 -1.80 4.05 17.15
CA GLN A 190 -2.53 3.71 18.38
C GLN A 190 -3.92 3.13 18.11
N ILE A 191 -4.41 3.27 16.88
CA ILE A 191 -5.80 2.98 16.52
C ILE A 191 -6.04 1.47 16.36
N SER A 192 -5.26 0.80 15.51
CA SER A 192 -5.35 -0.66 15.28
C SER A 192 -4.21 -1.43 15.95
N GLY A 193 -3.30 -0.72 16.61
CA GLY A 193 -2.09 -1.27 17.19
C GLY A 193 -1.05 -1.69 16.15
N CYS A 194 0.02 -2.31 16.65
CA CYS A 194 1.11 -2.86 15.86
C CYS A 194 1.73 -3.99 16.69
N GLU A 195 1.05 -5.13 16.70
CA GLU A 195 1.55 -6.33 17.36
C GLU A 195 2.46 -7.07 16.38
N GLY A 196 3.78 -6.97 16.59
CA GLY A 196 4.74 -7.57 15.68
C GLY A 196 6.19 -7.17 15.93
N GLY A 197 7.08 -7.77 15.15
CA GLY A 197 8.53 -7.54 15.22
C GLY A 197 9.03 -6.36 14.38
N THR A 198 10.32 -6.34 14.13
CA THR A 198 11.02 -5.35 13.29
C THR A 198 11.25 -5.88 11.87
N GLU A 199 10.36 -6.77 11.40
CA GLU A 199 10.45 -7.31 10.04
C GLU A 199 10.33 -6.16 9.03
N PRO A 200 11.19 -6.12 8.01
CA PRO A 200 11.16 -5.05 7.02
C PRO A 200 9.97 -5.24 6.05
N VAL A 201 9.28 -4.15 5.75
CA VAL A 201 8.15 -4.09 4.80
C VAL A 201 8.29 -2.79 4.02
N ALA A 202 8.15 -2.84 2.70
CA ALA A 202 8.20 -1.62 1.90
C ALA A 202 7.04 -0.70 2.31
N TYR A 203 7.36 0.57 2.62
CA TYR A 203 6.42 1.47 3.27
C TYR A 203 6.24 2.77 2.49
N TYR A 204 5.02 3.04 2.05
CA TYR A 204 4.58 4.36 1.63
C TYR A 204 3.69 4.96 2.71
N GLY A 205 4.01 6.19 3.13
CA GLY A 205 3.18 6.96 4.05
C GLY A 205 2.82 8.32 3.46
N GLN A 206 1.59 8.75 3.69
CA GLN A 206 1.08 10.05 3.28
C GLN A 206 0.34 10.69 4.46
N HIS A 207 0.54 11.99 4.72
CA HIS A 207 -0.21 12.68 5.78
C HIS A 207 -0.29 14.20 5.58
N GLY A 208 -1.42 14.78 6.02
CA GLY A 208 -1.65 16.23 5.98
C GLY A 208 -0.94 16.96 7.12
N VAL A 209 -0.19 18.01 6.82
CA VAL A 209 0.55 18.77 7.85
C VAL A 209 -0.38 19.53 8.81
N SER A 210 -1.62 19.78 8.40
CA SER A 210 -2.66 20.47 9.18
C SER A 210 -3.84 19.55 9.54
N ASP A 211 -3.64 18.23 9.49
CA ASP A 211 -4.63 17.22 9.88
C ASP A 211 -5.12 17.44 11.32
N GLN A 212 -6.40 17.79 11.46
CA GLN A 212 -7.05 18.10 12.73
C GLN A 212 -7.67 16.87 13.40
N VAL A 213 -7.73 15.74 12.70
CA VAL A 213 -8.33 14.49 13.20
C VAL A 213 -7.25 13.60 13.78
N LEU A 214 -6.21 13.32 13.00
CA LEU A 214 -5.06 12.51 13.38
C LEU A 214 -3.79 13.36 13.20
N PRO A 215 -3.21 13.90 14.29
CA PRO A 215 -2.03 14.76 14.17
C PRO A 215 -0.86 14.04 13.48
N ILE A 216 -0.18 14.74 12.57
CA ILE A 216 0.92 14.19 11.75
C ILE A 216 2.06 13.56 12.57
N ALA A 217 2.24 13.97 13.84
CA ALA A 217 3.23 13.39 14.73
C ALA A 217 3.12 11.86 14.81
N GLN A 218 1.89 11.32 14.88
CA GLN A 218 1.65 9.89 14.95
C GLN A 218 1.97 9.17 13.63
N ALA A 219 1.78 9.83 12.49
CA ALA A 219 2.17 9.26 11.20
C ALA A 219 3.67 9.30 10.96
N ARG A 220 4.37 10.31 11.50
CA ARG A 220 5.83 10.32 11.57
C ARG A 220 6.36 9.15 12.40
N GLU A 221 5.72 8.80 13.52
CA GLU A 221 6.09 7.61 14.32
C GLU A 221 5.99 6.32 13.49
N MET A 222 4.89 6.13 12.73
CA MET A 222 4.73 4.96 11.86
C MET A 222 5.80 4.91 10.76
N ARG A 223 6.07 6.04 10.11
CA ARG A 223 7.14 6.17 9.11
C ARG A 223 8.50 5.84 9.71
N ASP A 224 8.86 6.47 10.83
CA ASP A 224 10.18 6.34 11.45
C ASP A 224 10.44 4.90 11.92
N ARG A 225 9.40 4.16 12.30
CA ARG A 225 9.50 2.72 12.53
C ARG A 225 10.03 1.99 11.30
N PHE A 226 9.45 2.21 10.11
CA PHE A 226 9.88 1.53 8.89
C PHE A 226 11.19 2.09 8.31
N VAL A 227 11.52 3.36 8.56
CA VAL A 227 12.88 3.88 8.34
C VAL A 227 13.90 3.03 9.12
N GLY A 228 13.61 2.72 10.39
CA GLY A 228 14.45 1.86 11.22
C GLY A 228 14.46 0.40 10.78
N ASN A 229 13.28 -0.22 10.63
CA ASN A 229 13.15 -1.64 10.26
C ASN A 229 13.79 -1.95 8.90
N ASN A 230 13.68 -1.03 7.95
CA ASN A 230 14.17 -1.23 6.58
C ASN A 230 15.63 -0.77 6.40
N GLY A 231 16.32 -0.42 7.49
CA GLY A 231 17.75 -0.05 7.46
C GLY A 231 18.06 1.28 6.79
N CYS A 232 17.05 2.14 6.60
CA CYS A 232 17.22 3.43 5.93
C CYS A 232 18.12 4.38 6.74
N THR A 233 18.76 5.30 6.03
CA THR A 233 19.46 6.43 6.66
C THR A 233 18.43 7.35 7.31
N ALA A 234 18.67 7.75 8.55
CA ALA A 234 17.84 8.73 9.23
C ALA A 234 17.89 10.08 8.49
N GLN A 235 16.73 10.63 8.16
CA GLN A 235 16.58 11.91 7.47
C GLN A 235 15.52 12.77 8.16
N THR A 236 15.60 14.08 7.95
CA THR A 236 14.55 15.02 8.35
C THR A 236 13.84 15.49 7.08
N PRO A 237 12.77 14.81 6.64
CA PRO A 237 12.05 15.21 5.43
C PRO A 237 11.49 16.62 5.59
N SER A 238 11.65 17.45 4.57
CA SER A 238 10.96 18.73 4.49
C SER A 238 9.46 18.51 4.34
N GLU A 239 8.67 19.42 4.88
CA GLU A 239 7.22 19.41 4.76
C GLU A 239 6.74 20.69 4.06
N PRO A 240 5.63 20.64 3.31
CA PRO A 240 5.12 21.80 2.62
C PRO A 240 4.69 22.89 3.61
N ALA A 241 4.87 24.15 3.22
CA ALA A 241 4.40 25.28 4.00
C ALA A 241 2.87 25.34 4.00
N ALA A 242 2.29 25.82 5.10
CA ALA A 242 0.85 26.07 5.19
C ALA A 242 0.39 27.07 4.13
N GLY A 243 -0.64 26.72 3.36
CA GLY A 243 -1.17 27.50 2.25
C GLY A 243 -0.36 27.41 0.95
N SER A 244 0.64 26.52 0.86
CA SER A 244 1.36 26.24 -0.39
C SER A 244 0.51 25.50 -1.42
N GLY A 245 -0.49 24.74 -0.97
CA GLY A 245 -1.30 23.86 -1.82
C GLY A 245 -0.48 22.79 -2.52
N THR A 246 0.63 22.34 -1.93
CA THR A 246 1.52 21.34 -2.53
C THR A 246 1.78 20.19 -1.56
N HIS A 247 2.23 19.06 -2.10
CA HIS A 247 2.88 18.02 -1.32
C HIS A 247 4.41 18.04 -1.49
N THR A 248 5.09 17.46 -0.51
CA THR A 248 6.54 17.20 -0.54
C THR A 248 6.76 15.71 -0.41
N LYS A 249 7.33 15.12 -1.45
CA LYS A 249 7.74 13.72 -1.51
C LYS A 249 9.18 13.55 -1.05
N THR A 250 9.40 12.61 -0.13
CA THR A 250 10.72 12.17 0.31
C THR A 250 10.87 10.68 0.04
N VAL A 251 11.89 10.31 -0.74
CA VAL A 251 12.34 8.92 -0.87
C VAL A 251 13.53 8.74 0.06
N TYR A 252 13.42 7.86 1.05
CA TYR A 252 14.49 7.64 2.01
C TYR A 252 15.66 6.89 1.35
N GLU A 253 16.86 7.33 1.66
CA GLU A 253 18.10 6.75 1.13
C GLU A 253 18.70 5.72 2.08
N GLY A 254 19.55 4.84 1.54
CA GLY A 254 20.28 3.84 2.32
C GLY A 254 19.42 2.72 2.89
N CYS A 255 18.13 2.65 2.54
CA CYS A 255 17.28 1.51 2.85
C CYS A 255 17.84 0.23 2.23
N ASP A 256 17.48 -0.92 2.79
CA ASP A 256 17.51 -2.17 2.02
C ASP A 256 16.72 -1.93 0.71
N PRO A 257 17.33 -2.16 -0.47
CA PRO A 257 16.67 -1.94 -1.75
C PRO A 257 15.38 -2.74 -1.93
N ALA A 258 15.23 -3.87 -1.23
CA ALA A 258 13.99 -4.65 -1.24
C ALA A 258 12.88 -4.00 -0.39
N TYR A 259 13.17 -3.03 0.47
CA TYR A 259 12.20 -2.45 1.40
C TYR A 259 12.28 -0.91 1.41
N PRO A 260 11.98 -0.24 0.28
CA PRO A 260 12.02 1.22 0.22
C PRO A 260 11.02 1.87 1.18
N VAL A 261 11.35 3.08 1.63
CA VAL A 261 10.45 3.94 2.41
C VAL A 261 10.23 5.25 1.63
N VAL A 262 8.96 5.57 1.37
CA VAL A 262 8.54 6.81 0.70
C VAL A 262 7.55 7.54 1.62
N TRP A 263 7.74 8.85 1.76
CA TRP A 263 6.93 9.70 2.63
C TRP A 263 6.46 10.96 1.92
N ASN A 264 5.15 11.19 1.95
CA ASN A 264 4.50 12.37 1.42
C ASN A 264 3.83 13.17 2.54
N ALA A 265 4.35 14.37 2.80
CA ALA A 265 3.63 15.37 3.59
C ALA A 265 2.90 16.31 2.62
N PHE A 266 1.63 16.62 2.88
CA PHE A 266 0.86 17.54 2.04
C PHE A 266 0.26 18.70 2.83
N ASP A 267 0.15 19.85 2.19
CA ASP A 267 -0.55 21.01 2.75
C ASP A 267 -2.06 20.78 2.70
N GLY A 268 -2.61 20.27 3.81
CA GLY A 268 -4.03 19.95 3.91
C GLY A 268 -4.39 19.21 5.19
N ASP A 269 -5.70 19.07 5.36
CA ASP A 269 -6.35 18.39 6.49
C ASP A 269 -6.50 16.87 6.23
N HIS A 270 -7.30 16.19 7.04
CA HIS A 270 -7.59 14.77 6.97
C HIS A 270 -8.40 14.37 5.72
N THR A 271 -7.73 13.95 4.65
CA THR A 271 -8.40 13.51 3.41
C THR A 271 -7.71 12.31 2.74
N PRO A 272 -8.49 11.37 2.16
CA PRO A 272 -7.93 10.26 1.36
C PRO A 272 -7.48 10.71 -0.04
N GLN A 273 -7.95 11.87 -0.51
CA GLN A 273 -7.74 12.35 -1.87
C GLN A 273 -7.12 13.77 -1.89
N PRO A 274 -5.94 13.98 -1.28
CA PRO A 274 -5.27 15.27 -1.37
C PRO A 274 -4.89 15.58 -2.82
N LYS A 275 -4.90 16.87 -3.18
CA LYS A 275 -4.56 17.36 -4.51
C LYS A 275 -3.64 18.55 -4.40
N ASP A 276 -2.67 18.62 -5.29
CA ASP A 276 -1.90 19.85 -5.46
C ASP A 276 -2.76 20.94 -6.09
N GLN A 277 -2.42 22.19 -5.84
CA GLN A 277 -3.10 23.35 -6.38
C GLN A 277 -3.07 23.32 -7.91
N GLY A 278 -4.25 23.34 -8.51
CA GLY A 278 -4.41 23.28 -9.97
C GLY A 278 -4.41 21.86 -10.55
N ALA A 279 -4.15 20.82 -9.75
CA ALA A 279 -4.31 19.45 -10.18
C ALA A 279 -5.79 19.05 -10.24
N THR A 280 -6.15 18.28 -11.27
CA THR A 280 -7.49 17.67 -11.38
C THR A 280 -7.60 16.43 -10.51
N ASP A 281 -6.57 15.59 -10.54
CA ASP A 281 -6.53 14.29 -9.88
C ASP A 281 -5.73 14.33 -8.59
N THR A 282 -6.00 13.37 -7.70
CA THR A 282 -5.22 13.18 -6.47
C THR A 282 -3.91 12.49 -6.76
N PHE A 283 -2.82 12.94 -6.13
CA PHE A 283 -1.55 12.23 -6.18
C PHE A 283 -1.58 10.94 -5.34
N ALA A 284 -2.50 10.80 -4.38
CA ALA A 284 -2.54 9.65 -3.49
C ALA A 284 -2.70 8.31 -4.23
N ALA A 285 -3.60 8.26 -5.20
CA ALA A 285 -3.82 7.07 -6.03
C ALA A 285 -2.60 6.80 -6.91
N VAL A 286 -2.07 7.85 -7.56
CA VAL A 286 -0.91 7.80 -8.46
C VAL A 286 0.30 7.23 -7.73
N GLU A 287 0.65 7.82 -6.59
CA GLU A 287 1.82 7.43 -5.83
C GLU A 287 1.68 6.08 -5.13
N THR A 288 0.47 5.71 -4.70
CA THR A 288 0.21 4.35 -4.21
C THR A 288 0.46 3.32 -5.31
N TRP A 289 -0.04 3.57 -6.53
CA TRP A 289 0.17 2.66 -7.65
C TRP A 289 1.63 2.61 -8.09
N GLU A 290 2.30 3.75 -8.26
CA GLU A 290 3.74 3.81 -8.57
C GLU A 290 4.56 3.04 -7.53
N PHE A 291 4.22 3.18 -6.25
CA PHE A 291 4.91 2.47 -5.18
C PHE A 291 4.67 0.95 -5.21
N PHE A 292 3.45 0.47 -5.48
CA PHE A 292 3.18 -0.97 -5.54
C PHE A 292 3.66 -1.63 -6.83
N SER A 293 3.57 -0.93 -7.96
CA SER A 293 3.93 -1.46 -9.29
C SER A 293 5.44 -1.60 -9.51
N GLN A 294 6.28 -1.03 -8.64
CA GLN A 294 7.73 -1.22 -8.72
C GLN A 294 8.19 -2.65 -8.34
N PHE A 295 7.31 -3.47 -7.76
CA PHE A 295 7.61 -4.84 -7.35
C PHE A 295 7.13 -5.85 -8.40
N GLU A 296 8.01 -6.81 -8.71
CA GLU A 296 7.82 -7.90 -9.68
C GLU A 296 8.01 -9.27 -9.02
#